data_AF-A0A7Z9A5U7-F1
#
_entry.id   AF-A0A7Z9A5U7-F1
#
_cell.length_a   1.000
_cell.length_b   1.000
_cell.length_c   1.000
_cell.angle_alpha   90.00
_cell.angle_beta   90.00
_cell.angle_gamma   90.00
#
_symmetry.space_group_name_H-M   'P 1'
#
loop_
_entity.id
_entity.type
_entity.pdbx_description
1 polymer ?
#
loop_
_entity_poly.entity_id
_entity_poly.type
_entity_poly.pdbx_seq_one_letter_code
_entity_poly.pdbx_strand_id
1 'polypeptide(L)'
;MVRVLSDRSGSQPPVGYPERFRVRLAGRIDQVWIPPLDAKPVYRAELVVAKSRLLQRVSPLAVLGIPLVVEPPGEDIDDSSNTPAPKAVSGPLGAKAPTETSELAAFAHTPPFEPGSRVSLIWHGQRSVPGVLAGSLLRCSGMLSQYPGDPRIYNPRYEIVPQLLLTERTKNARYGT
;
A
#
# COMPACT_ATOMS: atom_id res chain seq x y z
N MET A 1 -14.63 -0.47 31.06
CA MET A 1 -13.18 -0.20 31.16
C MET A 1 -12.83 0.76 30.03
N VAL A 2 -12.71 2.05 30.33
CA VAL A 2 -12.43 3.10 29.33
C VAL A 2 -10.94 3.06 29.04
N ARG A 3 -10.53 2.60 27.85
CA ARG A 3 -9.12 2.73 27.43
C ARG A 3 -8.88 4.21 27.16
N VAL A 4 -8.04 4.82 28.00
CA VAL A 4 -7.45 6.13 27.78
C VAL A 4 -6.87 6.14 26.37
N LEU A 5 -7.20 7.16 25.59
CA LEU A 5 -6.65 7.43 24.25
C LEU A 5 -5.13 7.57 24.39
N SER A 6 -4.40 6.46 24.34
CA SER A 6 -2.95 6.50 24.26
C SER A 6 -2.58 7.35 23.05
N ASP A 7 -1.66 8.28 23.30
CA ASP A 7 -1.15 9.24 22.35
C ASP A 7 -0.95 8.60 20.96
N ARG A 8 -1.72 9.08 19.97
CA ARG A 8 -1.71 8.55 18.59
C ARG A 8 -0.46 8.97 17.83
N SER A 9 0.44 9.75 18.44
CA SER A 9 1.63 10.30 17.80
C SER A 9 2.54 9.24 17.15
N GLY A 10 2.50 7.98 17.61
CA GLY A 10 3.27 6.88 17.01
C GLY A 10 2.62 6.21 15.80
N SER A 11 1.42 6.61 15.38
CA SER A 11 0.73 5.94 14.28
C SER A 11 1.11 6.50 12.92
N GLN A 12 1.71 7.68 12.82
CA GLN A 12 2.02 8.30 11.54
C GLN A 12 3.39 7.86 11.01
N PRO A 13 3.55 7.70 9.68
CA PRO A 13 4.86 7.57 9.09
C PRO A 13 5.78 8.77 9.39
N PRO A 14 7.11 8.56 9.36
CA PRO A 14 8.07 9.65 9.46
C PRO A 14 7.81 10.76 8.43
N VAL A 15 8.27 11.97 8.73
CA VAL A 15 8.20 13.11 7.78
C VAL A 15 8.96 12.73 6.50
N GLY A 16 8.36 13.04 5.34
CA GLY A 16 8.94 12.76 4.01
C GLY A 16 8.25 11.64 3.22
N TYR A 17 7.42 10.81 3.86
CA TYR A 17 6.54 9.92 3.09
C TYR A 17 5.41 10.74 2.43
N PRO A 18 5.09 10.46 1.14
CA PRO A 18 4.00 11.16 0.46
C PRO A 18 2.66 10.82 1.10
N GLU A 19 1.64 11.67 0.94
CA GLU A 19 0.33 11.45 1.56
C GLU A 19 -0.28 10.09 1.24
N ARG A 20 0.04 9.54 0.06
CA ARG A 20 -0.43 8.24 -0.39
C ARG A 20 0.72 7.42 -0.98
N PHE A 21 0.92 6.22 -0.46
CA PHE A 21 1.92 5.30 -1.01
C PHE A 21 1.49 3.85 -0.81
N ARG A 22 2.07 2.94 -1.61
CA ARG A 22 1.81 1.52 -1.44
C ARG A 22 2.67 0.94 -0.33
N VAL A 23 2.06 0.15 0.53
CA VAL A 23 2.73 -0.44 1.69
C VAL A 23 2.36 -1.91 1.83
N ARG A 24 3.26 -2.68 2.43
CA ARG A 24 2.98 -4.01 2.99
C ARG A 24 3.13 -3.92 4.50
N LEU A 25 2.10 -4.35 5.21
CA LEU A 25 2.06 -4.40 6.67
C LEU A 25 1.90 -5.85 7.12
N ALA A 26 2.46 -6.16 8.28
CA ALA A 26 2.19 -7.39 9.02
C ALA A 26 1.94 -7.03 10.48
N GLY A 27 0.96 -7.67 11.12
CA GLY A 27 0.60 -7.35 12.48
C GLY A 27 -0.63 -8.09 12.99
N ARG A 28 -1.18 -7.58 14.09
CA ARG A 28 -2.34 -8.16 14.79
C ARG A 28 -3.52 -7.20 14.73
N ILE A 29 -4.72 -7.71 14.51
CA ILE A 29 -5.95 -6.93 14.70
C ILE A 29 -6.20 -6.74 16.20
N ASP A 30 -6.25 -5.48 16.65
CA ASP A 30 -6.64 -5.14 18.04
C ASP A 30 -8.18 -5.06 18.15
N GLN A 31 -8.82 -4.39 17.19
CA GLN A 31 -10.26 -4.11 17.21
C GLN A 31 -10.90 -4.22 15.83
N VAL A 32 -12.20 -4.53 15.81
CA VAL A 32 -13.05 -4.51 14.62
C VAL A 32 -14.33 -3.73 14.91
N TRP A 33 -14.85 -3.02 13.91
CA TRP A 33 -16.12 -2.32 13.97
C TRP A 33 -17.03 -2.84 12.85
N ILE A 34 -18.21 -3.28 13.25
CA ILE A 34 -19.26 -3.75 12.35
C ILE A 34 -20.37 -2.71 12.38
N PRO A 35 -20.77 -2.15 11.23
CA PRO A 35 -21.79 -1.13 11.19
C PRO A 35 -23.17 -1.76 11.46
N PRO A 36 -24.12 -0.98 12.01
CA PRO A 36 -25.52 -1.39 12.13
C PRO A 36 -26.11 -1.94 10.83
N LEU A 37 -27.14 -2.78 10.94
CA LEU A 37 -27.71 -3.50 9.80
C LEU A 37 -28.37 -2.55 8.77
N ASP A 38 -28.95 -1.46 9.23
CA ASP A 38 -29.58 -0.40 8.45
C ASP A 38 -28.57 0.59 7.83
N ALA A 39 -27.34 0.64 8.34
CA ALA A 39 -26.28 1.47 7.81
C ALA A 39 -25.63 0.86 6.56
N LYS A 40 -24.98 1.73 5.76
CA LYS A 40 -24.16 1.32 4.61
C LYS A 40 -23.10 0.31 5.07
N PRO A 41 -22.96 -0.84 4.39
CA PRO A 41 -21.99 -1.86 4.78
C PRO A 41 -20.55 -1.35 4.60
N VAL A 42 -19.82 -1.30 5.70
CA VAL A 42 -18.40 -0.92 5.80
C VAL A 42 -17.78 -1.67 6.99
N TYR A 43 -16.93 -2.65 6.72
CA TYR A 43 -16.19 -3.34 7.77
C TYR A 43 -14.90 -2.58 8.07
N ARG A 44 -14.62 -2.28 9.34
CA ARG A 44 -13.37 -1.64 9.76
C ARG A 44 -12.63 -2.54 10.73
N ALA A 45 -11.32 -2.62 10.57
CA ALA A 45 -10.43 -3.24 11.54
C ALA A 45 -9.24 -2.32 11.83
N GLU A 46 -8.67 -2.44 13.02
CA GLU A 46 -7.45 -1.73 13.40
C GLU A 46 -6.31 -2.73 13.54
N LEU A 47 -5.28 -2.52 12.72
CA LEU A 47 -4.06 -3.30 12.71
C LEU A 47 -3.02 -2.61 13.59
N VAL A 48 -2.52 -3.33 14.60
CA VAL A 48 -1.29 -3.00 15.29
C VAL A 48 -0.13 -3.58 14.50
N VAL A 49 0.69 -2.69 13.93
CA VAL A 49 1.80 -3.02 13.04
C VAL A 49 2.90 -3.71 13.83
N ALA A 50 3.36 -4.86 13.35
CA ALA A 50 4.58 -5.52 13.81
C ALA A 50 5.74 -5.32 12.84
N LYS A 51 5.45 -5.26 11.54
CA LYS A 51 6.41 -4.97 10.47
C LYS A 51 5.75 -4.15 9.37
N SER A 52 6.51 -3.23 8.78
CA SER A 52 6.06 -2.41 7.66
C SER A 52 7.13 -2.34 6.58
N ARG A 53 6.72 -2.22 5.31
CA ARG A 53 7.62 -2.07 4.17
C ARG A 53 6.96 -1.26 3.05
N LEU A 54 7.67 -0.27 2.54
CA LEU A 54 7.27 0.46 1.34
C LEU A 54 7.25 -0.49 0.12
N LEU A 55 6.17 -0.45 -0.65
CA LEU A 55 6.07 -1.16 -1.94
C LEU A 55 6.25 -0.14 -3.06
N GLN A 56 7.46 -0.04 -3.58
CA GLN A 56 7.79 0.82 -4.71
C GLN A 56 7.03 0.35 -5.96
N ARG A 57 6.26 1.23 -6.59
CA ARG A 57 5.83 1.06 -7.99
C ARG A 57 6.70 1.93 -8.87
N VAL A 58 7.90 1.48 -9.15
CA VAL A 58 8.53 1.81 -10.43
C VAL A 58 9.27 0.57 -10.88
N SER A 59 9.01 0.12 -12.10
CA SER A 59 10.02 -0.64 -12.82
C SER A 59 11.20 0.32 -13.02
N PRO A 60 12.45 -0.12 -12.80
CA PRO A 60 13.61 0.70 -13.15
C PRO A 60 13.63 1.11 -14.64
N LEU A 61 12.86 0.41 -15.49
CA LEU A 61 12.66 0.73 -16.91
C LEU A 61 11.81 1.99 -17.17
N ALA A 62 10.99 2.45 -16.22
CA ALA A 62 10.23 3.70 -16.38
C ALA A 62 11.11 4.96 -16.27
N VAL A 63 12.30 4.85 -15.69
CA VAL A 63 13.27 5.95 -15.55
C VAL A 63 14.12 6.12 -16.81
N LEU A 64 14.26 5.06 -17.62
CA LEU A 64 15.15 5.05 -18.79
C LEU A 64 14.48 5.45 -20.11
N GLY A 65 13.22 5.89 -20.11
CA GLY A 65 12.58 6.44 -21.32
C GLY A 65 12.58 5.51 -22.52
N ILE A 66 12.71 4.20 -22.32
CA ILE A 66 12.65 3.23 -23.42
C ILE A 66 11.18 3.12 -23.81
N PRO A 67 10.77 3.55 -25.01
CA PRO A 67 9.40 3.31 -25.45
C PRO A 67 9.18 1.80 -25.45
N LEU A 68 8.04 1.39 -24.88
CA LEU A 68 7.53 0.03 -25.04
C LEU A 68 7.34 -0.15 -26.55
N VAL A 69 8.30 -0.79 -27.21
CA VAL A 69 8.13 -1.27 -28.58
C VAL A 69 7.03 -2.31 -28.47
N VAL A 70 5.79 -1.86 -28.71
CA VAL A 70 4.73 -2.74 -29.16
C VAL A 70 5.24 -3.22 -30.52
N GLU A 71 5.77 -4.44 -30.57
CA GLU A 71 5.87 -5.15 -31.85
C GLU A 71 4.44 -5.21 -32.39
N PRO A 72 4.14 -4.56 -33.53
CA PRO A 72 2.86 -4.76 -34.16
C PRO A 72 2.78 -6.24 -34.57
N PRO A 73 1.62 -6.90 -34.40
CA PRO A 73 1.44 -8.24 -34.93
C PRO A 73 1.74 -8.21 -36.43
N GLY A 74 2.59 -9.14 -36.86
CA GLY A 74 3.01 -9.30 -38.24
C GLY A 74 1.83 -9.26 -39.20
N GLU A 75 1.97 -8.35 -40.16
CA GLU A 75 1.60 -8.46 -41.58
C GLU A 75 0.42 -9.38 -41.94
N ASP A 76 -0.63 -8.77 -42.48
CA ASP A 76 -1.04 -9.17 -43.82
C ASP A 76 -1.38 -7.93 -44.66
N ILE A 77 -1.05 -8.06 -45.93
CA ILE A 77 -0.92 -7.03 -46.97
C ILE A 77 -2.30 -6.73 -47.59
N ASP A 78 -2.60 -5.49 -48.00
CA ASP A 78 -2.89 -5.13 -49.40
C ASP A 78 -3.28 -3.64 -49.60
N ASP A 79 -2.44 -2.98 -50.40
CA ASP A 79 -2.68 -1.99 -51.46
C ASP A 79 -3.37 -0.62 -51.26
N SER A 80 -2.74 0.34 -51.96
CA SER A 80 -3.27 1.58 -52.53
C SER A 80 -3.47 2.83 -51.66
N SER A 81 -2.43 3.66 -51.71
CA SER A 81 -2.44 5.06 -52.16
C SER A 81 -2.23 6.18 -51.12
N ASN A 82 -1.14 6.92 -51.39
CA ASN A 82 -0.92 8.35 -51.18
C ASN A 82 -0.31 8.83 -49.84
N THR A 83 0.97 9.21 -49.91
CA THR A 83 1.70 10.06 -48.94
C THR A 83 1.47 11.53 -49.32
N PRO A 84 1.17 12.45 -48.38
CA PRO A 84 2.24 13.18 -47.71
C PRO A 84 2.06 13.37 -46.18
N ALA A 85 3.20 13.42 -45.50
CA ALA A 85 3.37 13.56 -44.06
C ALA A 85 2.61 14.74 -43.41
N PRO A 86 2.12 14.60 -42.16
CA PRO A 86 1.97 15.73 -41.26
C PRO A 86 3.25 15.94 -40.44
N LYS A 87 3.79 17.15 -40.56
CA LYS A 87 4.94 17.71 -39.86
C LYS A 87 4.85 17.45 -38.34
N ALA A 88 5.97 17.03 -37.76
CA ALA A 88 6.23 17.08 -36.34
C ALA A 88 6.02 18.52 -35.82
N VAL A 89 4.94 18.74 -35.06
CA VAL A 89 4.81 19.90 -34.21
C VAL A 89 5.38 19.53 -32.85
N SER A 90 6.63 19.93 -32.62
CA SER A 90 7.27 19.92 -31.31
C SER A 90 6.50 20.90 -30.40
N GLY A 91 5.58 20.38 -29.60
CA GLY A 91 5.08 21.09 -28.43
C GLY A 91 5.86 20.61 -27.20
N PRO A 92 6.46 21.49 -26.39
CA PRO A 92 7.03 21.06 -25.12
C PRO A 92 5.86 20.66 -24.20
N LEU A 93 5.65 19.36 -24.03
CA LEU A 93 4.88 18.83 -22.91
C LEU A 93 5.62 19.23 -21.64
N GLY A 94 5.10 20.25 -20.97
CA GLY A 94 5.42 20.56 -19.58
C GLY A 94 4.93 19.44 -18.67
N ALA A 95 5.54 18.26 -18.75
CA ALA A 95 5.33 17.18 -17.81
C ALA A 95 6.21 17.45 -16.59
N LYS A 96 5.69 18.22 -15.63
CA LYS A 96 6.20 18.19 -14.26
C LYS A 96 5.82 16.85 -13.62
N ALA A 97 6.62 15.83 -13.84
CA ALA A 97 6.83 14.70 -12.93
C ALA A 97 8.23 14.16 -13.22
N PRO A 98 9.17 14.20 -12.25
CA PRO A 98 9.12 13.25 -11.13
C PRO A 98 9.76 13.79 -9.83
N THR A 99 8.97 14.32 -8.90
CA THR A 99 9.47 14.60 -7.54
C THR A 99 9.16 13.41 -6.61
N GLU A 100 7.94 12.86 -6.66
CA GLU A 100 7.51 11.74 -5.80
C GLU A 100 8.36 10.46 -5.97
N THR A 101 8.87 10.17 -7.17
CA THR A 101 9.68 8.97 -7.44
C THR A 101 11.04 9.01 -6.74
N SER A 102 11.69 10.18 -6.71
CA SER A 102 13.00 10.35 -6.06
C SER A 102 12.89 10.35 -4.54
N GLU A 103 11.83 10.94 -3.98
CA GLU A 103 11.58 10.93 -2.54
C GLU A 103 11.31 9.52 -2.03
N LEU A 104 10.47 8.74 -2.74
CA LEU A 104 10.20 7.34 -2.37
C LEU A 104 11.44 6.43 -2.43
N ALA A 105 12.39 6.71 -3.33
CA ALA A 105 13.64 5.96 -3.43
C ALA A 105 14.52 6.16 -2.18
N ALA A 106 14.53 7.38 -1.61
CA ALA A 106 15.26 7.67 -0.38
C ALA A 106 14.73 6.87 0.83
N PHE A 107 13.45 6.48 0.82
CA PHE A 107 12.80 5.72 1.89
C PHE A 107 12.64 4.22 1.60
N ALA A 108 13.24 3.70 0.53
CA ALA A 108 13.06 2.29 0.13
C ALA A 108 13.46 1.28 1.22
N HIS A 109 14.43 1.64 2.07
CA HIS A 109 14.94 0.81 3.16
C HIS A 109 14.37 1.18 4.53
N THR A 110 13.71 2.33 4.64
CA THR A 110 13.12 2.80 5.90
C THR A 110 11.71 2.20 6.03
N PRO A 111 11.38 1.55 7.17
CA PRO A 111 10.02 1.12 7.43
C PRO A 111 9.12 2.35 7.65
N PRO A 112 7.95 2.43 6.98
CA PRO A 112 7.05 3.57 7.14
C PRO A 112 6.35 3.61 8.50
N PHE A 113 6.45 2.56 9.32
CA PHE A 113 5.82 2.51 10.63
C PHE A 113 6.68 1.72 11.61
N GLU A 114 6.80 2.24 12.82
CA GLU A 114 7.38 1.52 13.95
C GLU A 114 6.47 0.40 14.43
N PRO A 115 7.02 -0.69 15.01
CA PRO A 115 6.22 -1.69 15.68
C PRO A 115 5.34 -1.06 16.78
N GLY A 116 4.05 -1.39 16.81
CA GLY A 116 3.06 -0.79 17.71
C GLY A 116 2.18 0.28 17.07
N SER A 117 2.57 0.84 15.91
CA SER A 117 1.76 1.80 15.15
C SER A 117 0.38 1.24 14.81
N ARG A 118 -0.66 2.08 14.76
CA ARG A 118 -2.03 1.67 14.42
C ARG A 118 -2.41 2.11 13.01
N VAL A 119 -2.91 1.18 12.20
CA VAL A 119 -3.41 1.45 10.84
C VAL A 119 -4.83 0.94 10.70
N SER A 120 -5.73 1.79 10.19
CA SER A 120 -7.12 1.42 9.92
C SER A 120 -7.24 0.66 8.59
N LEU A 121 -7.84 -0.51 8.61
CA LEU A 121 -8.20 -1.29 7.43
C LEU A 121 -9.70 -1.17 7.20
N ILE A 122 -10.13 -0.78 6.01
CA ILE A 122 -11.52 -0.45 5.71
C ILE A 122 -11.97 -1.24 4.47
N TRP A 123 -13.02 -2.04 4.59
CA TRP A 123 -13.66 -2.75 3.48
C TRP A 123 -15.05 -2.22 3.24
N HIS A 124 -15.23 -1.47 2.14
CA HIS A 124 -16.56 -1.00 1.74
C HIS A 124 -17.38 -2.13 1.13
N GLY A 125 -18.69 -2.10 1.33
CA GLY A 125 -19.59 -3.14 0.83
C GLY A 125 -19.61 -4.41 1.66
N GLN A 126 -18.75 -4.52 2.68
CA GLN A 126 -18.61 -5.71 3.51
C GLN A 126 -19.21 -5.48 4.90
N ARG A 127 -19.96 -6.47 5.42
CA ARG A 127 -20.41 -6.51 6.83
C ARG A 127 -19.56 -7.43 7.70
N SER A 128 -18.88 -8.37 7.07
CA SER A 128 -17.88 -9.22 7.69
C SER A 128 -16.75 -9.46 6.69
N VAL A 129 -15.54 -9.73 7.18
CA VAL A 129 -14.38 -10.07 6.35
C VAL A 129 -13.79 -11.36 6.90
N PRO A 130 -13.71 -12.44 6.10
CA PRO A 130 -13.26 -13.75 6.57
C PRO A 130 -11.90 -13.71 7.29
N GLY A 131 -11.85 -14.27 8.49
CA GLY A 131 -10.61 -14.38 9.28
C GLY A 131 -10.07 -13.07 9.85
N VAL A 132 -10.63 -11.91 9.52
CA VAL A 132 -10.22 -10.60 10.06
C VAL A 132 -11.04 -10.31 11.31
N LEU A 133 -10.64 -10.90 12.43
CA LEU A 133 -11.26 -10.74 13.74
C LEU A 133 -10.24 -10.15 14.72
N ALA A 134 -10.71 -9.60 15.85
CA ALA A 134 -9.82 -9.21 16.93
C ALA A 134 -8.93 -10.39 17.37
N GLY A 135 -7.62 -10.17 17.44
CA GLY A 135 -6.63 -11.22 17.72
C GLY A 135 -6.03 -11.88 16.48
N SER A 136 -6.63 -11.73 15.29
CA SER A 136 -6.09 -12.30 14.07
C SER A 136 -4.75 -11.69 13.69
N LEU A 137 -3.83 -12.54 13.24
CA LEU A 137 -2.58 -12.10 12.62
C LEU A 137 -2.75 -12.06 11.12
N LEU A 138 -2.31 -10.97 10.50
CA LEU A 138 -2.40 -10.80 9.08
C LEU A 138 -1.16 -10.17 8.47
N ARG A 139 -1.02 -10.41 7.18
CA ARG A 139 -0.26 -9.56 6.27
C ARG A 139 -1.24 -8.88 5.34
N CYS A 140 -1.09 -7.59 5.15
CA CYS A 140 -1.87 -6.87 4.14
C CYS A 140 -0.99 -6.00 3.27
N SER A 141 -1.48 -5.72 2.06
CA SER A 141 -0.91 -4.71 1.18
C SER A 141 -2.00 -3.87 0.55
N GLY A 142 -1.66 -2.63 0.24
CA GLY A 142 -2.57 -1.70 -0.40
C GLY A 142 -2.00 -0.30 -0.47
N MET A 143 -2.86 0.64 -0.92
CA MET A 143 -2.56 2.06 -0.89
C MET A 143 -2.87 2.60 0.51
N LEU A 144 -1.84 3.03 1.22
CA LEU A 144 -1.99 3.78 2.45
C LEU A 144 -2.39 5.22 2.11
N SER A 145 -3.35 5.76 2.83
CA SER A 145 -3.67 7.20 2.84
C SER A 145 -3.41 7.73 4.24
N GLN A 146 -2.60 8.77 4.31
CA GLN A 146 -2.26 9.49 5.54
C GLN A 146 -3.19 10.68 5.80
N TYR A 147 -4.04 11.04 4.84
CA TYR A 147 -4.92 12.21 4.92
C TYR A 147 -6.37 11.88 4.53
N PRO A 148 -7.38 12.50 5.19
CA PRO A 148 -7.27 13.31 6.41
C PRO A 148 -7.26 12.45 7.69
N GLY A 149 -6.25 12.62 8.56
CA GLY A 149 -6.20 12.01 9.91
C GLY A 149 -5.46 10.68 9.97
N ASP A 150 -5.99 9.69 10.70
CA ASP A 150 -5.29 8.44 10.95
C ASP A 150 -5.00 7.65 9.65
N PRO A 151 -3.83 6.99 9.57
CA PRO A 151 -3.44 6.23 8.40
C PRO A 151 -4.38 5.06 8.16
N ARG A 152 -4.77 4.91 6.89
CA ARG A 152 -5.77 3.92 6.50
C ARG A 152 -5.47 3.26 5.16
N ILE A 153 -5.92 2.03 5.02
CA ILE A 153 -5.90 1.29 3.76
C ILE A 153 -7.34 0.86 3.44
N TYR A 154 -7.81 1.24 2.26
CA TYR A 154 -9.11 0.84 1.74
C TYR A 154 -8.98 -0.43 0.90
N ASN A 155 -9.91 -1.36 1.10
CA ASN A 155 -10.00 -2.66 0.44
C ASN A 155 -8.61 -3.34 0.30
N PRO A 156 -7.85 -3.49 1.40
CA PRO A 156 -6.53 -4.10 1.33
C PRO A 156 -6.64 -5.55 0.85
N ARG A 157 -5.61 -5.98 0.10
CA ARG A 157 -5.36 -7.40 -0.07
C ARG A 157 -4.78 -7.92 1.24
N TYR A 158 -5.33 -9.01 1.77
CA TYR A 158 -4.89 -9.58 3.04
C TYR A 158 -4.68 -11.08 2.95
N GLU A 159 -3.87 -11.58 3.88
CA GLU A 159 -3.55 -12.99 4.08
C GLU A 159 -3.53 -13.23 5.60
N ILE A 160 -4.24 -14.24 6.06
CA ILE A 160 -4.21 -14.65 7.48
C ILE A 160 -2.94 -15.46 7.73
N VAL A 161 -2.20 -15.09 8.76
CA VAL A 161 -0.92 -15.72 9.09
C VAL A 161 -1.08 -16.58 10.36
N PRO A 162 -0.61 -17.83 10.37
CA PRO A 162 -0.56 -18.64 11.59
C PRO A 162 0.25 -17.97 12.71
N GLN A 163 -0.23 -18.08 13.95
CA GLN A 163 0.44 -17.54 15.15
C GLN A 163 1.86 -18.09 15.38
N LEU A 164 2.16 -19.27 14.84
CA LEU A 164 3.48 -19.88 14.94
C LEU A 164 4.57 -19.03 14.27
N LEU A 165 4.26 -18.35 13.15
CA LEU A 165 5.25 -17.66 12.32
C LEU A 165 5.74 -16.31 12.87
N LEU A 166 5.07 -15.74 13.88
CA LEU A 166 5.53 -14.52 14.56
C LEU A 166 6.26 -14.79 15.88
N THR A 167 6.13 -16.00 16.43
CA THR A 167 6.74 -16.37 17.73
C THR A 167 8.20 -16.83 17.59
N GLU A 168 8.63 -17.24 16.39
CA GLU A 168 10.01 -17.72 16.16
C GLU A 168 11.09 -16.64 16.34
N ARG A 169 10.73 -15.35 16.36
CA ARG A 169 11.71 -14.28 16.67
C ARG A 169 11.88 -14.00 18.16
N THR A 170 10.91 -14.34 19.00
CA THR A 170 10.96 -14.07 20.45
C THR A 170 11.56 -15.21 21.25
N LYS A 171 11.66 -16.42 20.67
CA LYS A 171 12.38 -17.55 21.30
C LYS A 171 13.89 -17.46 21.12
N ASN A 172 14.38 -16.90 20.01
CA ASN A 172 15.82 -16.84 19.72
C ASN A 172 16.56 -15.78 20.56
N ALA A 173 15.84 -14.88 21.25
CA ALA A 173 16.42 -13.90 22.16
C ALA A 173 16.56 -14.41 23.62
N ARG A 174 16.03 -15.60 23.93
CA ARG A 174 16.11 -16.19 25.29
C ARG A 174 17.03 -17.40 25.40
N TYR A 175 17.63 -17.82 24.29
CA TYR A 175 18.61 -18.90 24.24
C TYR A 175 19.87 -18.42 23.49
N GLY A 176 20.53 -17.42 24.05
CA GLY A 176 21.86 -16.98 23.63
C GLY A 176 22.68 -16.74 24.89
N THR A 177 23.34 -17.82 25.33
CA THR A 177 24.47 -17.94 26.29
C THR A 177 24.56 -16.96 27.45
#